data_AF-A0A355DXG3-F1
#
_entry.id   AF-A0A355DXG3-F1
#
_cell.length_a   1.000
_cell.length_b   1.000
_cell.length_c   1.000
_cell.angle_alpha   90.00
_cell.angle_beta   90.00
_cell.angle_gamma   90.00
#
_symmetry.space_group_name_H-M   'P 1'
#
loop_
_entity.id
_entity.type
_entity.pdbx_description
1 polymer ?
#
loop_
_entity_poly.entity_id
_entity_poly.type
_entity_poly.pdbx_seq_one_letter_code
_entity_poly.pdbx_strand_id
1 'polypeptide(L)' 'MPQLKQYQVAEALERDLGDPSNPDSILSFKRVVELDEQEAFPEDEVNWLYNWKLQHYYIPDHCGGKFTSFEEFV' A
#
# COMPACT_ATOMS: atom_id res chain seq x y z
N MET A 1 20.47 -13.37 -0.07
CA MET A 1 19.55 -14.43 0.38
C MET A 1 18.35 -14.41 -0.55
N PRO A 2 17.76 -15.54 -0.95
CA PRO A 2 16.51 -15.49 -1.71
C PRO A 2 15.44 -14.80 -0.86
N GLN A 3 14.67 -13.91 -1.50
CA GLN A 3 13.62 -13.18 -0.82
C GLN A 3 12.52 -14.16 -0.39
N LEU A 4 12.29 -14.25 0.92
CA LEU A 4 11.23 -15.10 1.45
C LEU A 4 9.88 -14.61 0.92
N LYS A 5 9.01 -15.54 0.54
CA LYS A 5 7.70 -15.24 -0.04
C LYS A 5 6.89 -14.25 0.81
N GLN A 6 6.98 -14.38 2.14
CA GLN A 6 6.34 -13.47 3.09
C GLN A 6 6.67 -11.98 2.91
N TYR A 7 7.86 -11.63 2.42
CA TYR A 7 8.27 -10.24 2.28
C TYR A 7 8.04 -9.66 0.88
N GLN A 8 7.70 -10.50 -0.10
CA GLN A 8 7.62 -10.08 -1.50
C GLN A 8 6.54 -9.02 -1.74
N VAL A 9 5.39 -9.16 -1.07
CA VAL A 9 4.27 -8.23 -1.23
C VAL A 9 4.56 -6.90 -0.54
N ALA A 10 5.05 -6.95 0.70
CA ALA A 10 5.42 -5.76 1.47
C ALA A 10 6.53 -4.95 0.75
N GLU A 11 7.59 -5.62 0.26
CA GLU A 11 8.65 -4.94 -0.49
C GLU A 11 8.17 -4.39 -1.84
N ALA A 12 7.24 -5.08 -2.51
CA ALA A 12 6.64 -4.55 -3.74
C ALA A 12 5.83 -3.29 -3.44
N LEU A 13 5.04 -3.29 -2.37
CA LEU A 13 4.27 -2.11 -1.94
C LEU A 13 5.19 -0.96 -1.56
N GLU A 14 6.20 -1.22 -0.72
CA GLU A 14 7.18 -0.21 -0.27
C GLU A 14 7.86 0.49 -1.45
N ARG A 15 8.32 -0.30 -2.44
CA ARG A 15 8.93 0.24 -3.65
C ARG A 15 7.98 1.14 -4.45
N ASP A 16 6.71 0.74 -4.54
CA ASP A 16 5.71 1.47 -5.32
C ASP A 16 5.18 2.72 -4.57
N LEU A 17 5.17 2.70 -3.23
CA LEU A 17 4.89 3.86 -2.37
C LEU A 17 5.96 4.94 -2.51
N GLY A 18 7.22 4.54 -2.72
CA GLY A 18 8.34 5.44 -2.94
C GLY A 18 8.76 6.20 -1.67
N ASP A 19 9.32 7.40 -1.85
CA ASP A 19 9.84 8.21 -0.74
C ASP A 19 8.78 9.24 -0.27
N PRO A 20 8.35 9.21 1.00
CA PRO A 20 7.39 10.19 1.53
C PRO A 20 7.96 11.62 1.62
N SER A 21 9.28 11.78 1.55
CA SER A 21 9.95 13.07 1.49
C SER A 21 9.90 13.70 0.09
N ASN A 22 9.62 12.90 -0.94
CA ASN A 22 9.40 13.41 -2.29
C ASN A 22 7.98 14.00 -2.39
N PRO A 23 7.82 15.32 -2.61
CA PRO A 23 6.50 15.95 -2.67
C PRO A 23 5.62 15.44 -3.81
N ASP A 24 6.21 14.82 -4.85
CA ASP A 24 5.48 14.26 -5.98
C ASP A 24 4.97 12.83 -5.72
N SER A 25 5.33 12.20 -4.59
CA SER A 25 4.77 10.91 -4.20
C SER A 25 3.29 11.04 -3.83
N ILE A 26 2.50 10.01 -4.17
CA ILE A 26 1.07 9.94 -3.88
C ILE A 26 0.79 10.03 -2.38
N LEU A 27 1.68 9.49 -1.55
CA LEU A 27 1.57 9.47 -0.08
C LEU A 27 2.69 10.30 0.59
N SER A 28 3.05 11.43 -0.03
CA SER A 28 4.08 12.33 0.51
C SER A 28 3.63 13.05 1.78
N PHE A 29 4.57 13.40 2.67
CA PHE A 29 4.28 14.17 3.88
C PHE A 29 3.61 15.50 3.57
N LYS A 30 4.04 16.16 2.49
CA LYS A 30 3.46 17.43 2.03
C LYS A 30 1.96 17.27 1.76
N ARG A 31 1.58 16.25 0.99
CA ARG A 31 0.20 16.02 0.57
C ARG A 31 -0.70 15.62 1.74
N VAL A 32 -0.18 14.81 2.67
CA VAL A 32 -0.89 14.45 3.90
C VAL A 32 -1.20 15.69 4.75
N VAL A 33 -0.24 16.60 4.92
CA VAL A 33 -0.46 17.87 5.64
C VAL A 33 -1.50 18.73 4.92
N GLU A 34 -1.42 18.87 3.60
CA GLU A 34 -2.39 19.65 2.83
C GLU A 34 -3.82 19.12 2.96
N LEU A 35 -4.00 17.79 3.00
CA LEU A 35 -5.31 17.16 3.21
C LEU A 35 -5.83 17.36 4.63
N ASP A 36 -4.96 17.26 5.64
CA ASP A 36 -5.31 17.50 7.04
C ASP A 36 -5.78 18.96 7.25
N GLU A 37 -5.06 19.93 6.69
CA GLU A 37 -5.43 21.35 6.74
C GLU A 37 -6.78 21.64 6.06
N GLN A 38 -7.15 20.83 5.07
CA GLN A 38 -8.42 20.95 4.33
C GLN A 38 -9.56 20.13 4.95
N GLU A 39 -9.28 19.36 6.00
CA GLU A 39 -10.20 18.34 6.55
C GLU A 39 -10.75 17.40 5.45
N ALA A 40 -9.93 17.10 4.45
CA ALA A 40 -10.33 16.39 3.24
C ALA A 40 -10.04 14.89 3.33
N PHE A 41 -10.92 14.09 2.73
CA PHE A 41 -10.68 12.65 2.62
C PHE A 41 -9.63 12.35 1.52
N PRO A 42 -8.67 11.45 1.76
CA PRO A 42 -7.59 11.10 0.82
C PRO A 42 -8.10 10.19 -0.32
N GLU A 43 -8.96 10.70 -1.20
CA GLU A 43 -9.58 9.91 -2.28
C GLU A 43 -8.54 9.31 -3.22
N ASP A 44 -7.54 10.10 -3.62
CA ASP A 44 -6.55 9.68 -4.62
C ASP A 44 -5.60 8.61 -4.06
N GLU A 45 -5.19 8.73 -2.80
CA GLU A 45 -4.32 7.79 -2.10
C GLU A 45 -5.04 6.44 -1.92
N VAL A 46 -6.31 6.50 -1.49
CA VAL A 46 -7.15 5.31 -1.33
C VAL A 46 -7.37 4.65 -2.69
N ASN A 47 -7.73 5.42 -3.72
CA ASN A 47 -7.89 4.91 -5.08
C ASN A 47 -6.61 4.29 -5.62
N TRP A 48 -5.45 4.89 -5.33
CA TRP A 48 -4.15 4.33 -5.70
C TRP A 48 -3.92 2.96 -5.07
N LEU A 49 -4.19 2.79 -3.77
CA LEU A 49 -4.09 1.49 -3.08
C LEU A 49 -5.07 0.45 -3.63
N TYR A 50 -6.30 0.86 -3.95
CA TYR A 50 -7.29 -0.02 -4.59
C TYR A 50 -6.89 -0.45 -6.00
N ASN A 51 -6.23 0.44 -6.74
CA ASN A 51 -5.67 0.15 -8.07
C ASN A 51 -4.45 -0.76 -7.97
N TRP A 52 -3.63 -0.60 -6.93
CA TRP A 52 -2.52 -1.51 -6.58
C TRP A 52 -2.99 -2.91 -6.16
N LYS A 53 -4.28 -3.06 -5.78
CA LYS A 53 -4.92 -4.31 -5.33
C LYS A 53 -4.46 -4.78 -3.95
N LEU A 54 -4.10 -3.85 -3.06
CA LEU A 54 -3.67 -4.17 -1.70
C LEU A 54 -4.70 -5.04 -0.98
N GLN A 55 -5.97 -4.70 -1.13
CA GLN A 55 -7.10 -5.41 -0.53
C GLN A 55 -7.19 -6.91 -0.89
N HIS A 56 -6.61 -7.35 -2.02
CA HIS A 56 -6.59 -8.77 -2.36
C HIS A 56 -5.64 -9.58 -1.45
N TYR A 57 -4.62 -8.95 -0.88
CA TYR A 57 -3.67 -9.60 0.03
C TYR A 57 -4.17 -9.70 1.47
N TYR A 58 -5.35 -9.16 1.77
CA TYR A 58 -6.05 -9.36 3.05
C TYR A 58 -7.10 -10.48 2.99
N ILE A 59 -7.40 -11.00 1.80
CA ILE A 59 -8.44 -12.01 1.58
C ILE A 59 -7.76 -13.36 1.32
N PRO A 60 -8.15 -14.43 2.04
CA PRO A 60 -7.65 -15.78 1.77
C PRO A 60 -7.80 -16.20 0.31
N ASP A 61 -6.83 -16.95 -0.19
CA ASP A 61 -6.82 -17.46 -1.57
C ASP A 61 -8.08 -18.26 -1.96
N HIS A 62 -8.60 -19.10 -1.06
CA HIS A 62 -9.83 -19.87 -1.25
C HIS A 62 -11.11 -19.02 -1.31
N CYS A 63 -11.03 -17.74 -0.93
CA CYS A 63 -12.10 -16.75 -1.08
C CYS A 63 -11.89 -15.85 -2.31
N GLY A 64 -10.90 -16.15 -3.17
CA GLY A 64 -10.59 -15.36 -4.37
C GLY A 64 -9.57 -14.24 -4.15
N GLY A 65 -8.93 -14.19 -2.98
CA GLY A 65 -7.83 -13.28 -2.70
C GLY A 65 -6.45 -13.87 -3.00
N LYS A 66 -5.43 -13.35 -2.32
CA LYS A 66 -4.02 -13.76 -2.46
C LYS A 66 -3.33 -14.11 -1.14
N PHE A 67 -4.02 -13.99 -0.02
CA PHE A 67 -3.47 -14.26 1.31
C PHE A 67 -3.34 -15.76 1.54
N THR A 68 -2.12 -16.25 1.82
CA THR A 68 -1.88 -17.68 2.05
C THR A 68 -1.29 -18.01 3.42
N SER A 69 -0.73 -17.02 4.12
CA SER A 69 -0.14 -17.18 5.46
C SER A 69 -0.15 -15.87 6.24
N PHE A 70 -0.27 -15.93 7.56
CA PHE A 70 -0.10 -14.76 8.43
C PHE A 70 1.29 -14.15 8.36
N GLU A 71 2.30 -14.89 7.91
CA GLU A 71 3.63 -14.31 7.66
C GLU A 71 3.60 -13.30 6.50
N GLU A 72 2.66 -13.43 5.55
CA GLU A 72 2.50 -12.55 4.40
C GLU A 72 1.66 -11.29 4.70
N PHE A 73 1.34 -11.03 5.98
CA PHE A 73 0.54 -9.86 6.34
C PHE A 73 1.34 -8.56 6.10
N VAL A 74 0.75 -7.65 5.32
CA VAL A 74 1.29 -6.33 4.98
C VAL A 74 0.70 -5.28 5.90
#